data_AF-Q64EW6-F1
#
_entry.id   AF-Q64EW6-F1
#
_cell.length_a   1.000
_cell.length_b   1.000
_cell.length_c   1.000
_cell.angle_alpha   90.00
_cell.angle_beta   90.00
_cell.angle_gamma   90.00
#
_symmetry.space_group_name_H-M   'P 1'
#
loop_
_entity.id
_entity.type
_entity.pdbx_description
1 polymer ?
#
loop_
_entity_poly.entity_id
_entity_poly.type
_entity_poly.pdbx_seq_one_letter_code
_entity_poly.pdbx_strand_id
1 'polypeptide(L)'
;MAIIMAESSYERRVKALYEKQIRMEALEAKFIKKVYKFNSNLLDVKEAACRHQRKVGKLQKVLMERREELDKRVSFIEELDRELEATKLRDLAMKDRIKQQKMLARQRKNEIMESIHTLSKTTGTYINQDALPARVKGVTVLRGDKRNQLIPFDLKSTDVEGLDSLCQHLESLNVDMAQWQQLISLAMDVAMESRAPTTPPKEATNCNSIIEIDLTSPTCHI
;
A
#
# COMPACT_ATOMS: atom_id res chain seq x y z
N MET A 1 17.61 56.63 106.35
CA MET A 1 18.16 57.75 105.56
C MET A 1 18.93 57.15 104.39
N ALA A 2 18.40 57.22 103.17
CA ALA A 2 19.16 56.79 101.99
C ALA A 2 20.12 57.92 101.62
N ILE A 3 21.42 57.71 101.76
CA ILE A 3 22.44 58.64 101.29
C ILE A 3 22.38 58.60 99.76
N ILE A 4 21.81 59.64 99.16
CA ILE A 4 21.83 59.82 97.70
C ILE A 4 23.27 60.17 97.35
N MET A 5 24.09 59.15 97.09
CA MET A 5 25.39 59.37 96.48
C MET A 5 25.12 59.89 95.07
N ALA A 6 25.40 61.18 94.85
CA ALA A 6 25.32 61.75 93.51
C ALA A 6 26.31 60.99 92.61
N GLU A 7 25.82 60.33 91.56
CA GLU A 7 26.67 59.59 90.62
C GLU A 7 27.82 60.50 90.15
N SER A 8 29.05 60.04 90.33
CA SER A 8 30.22 60.77 89.85
C SER A 8 30.14 60.95 88.32
N SER A 9 30.76 62.00 87.77
CA SER A 9 30.76 62.19 86.30
C SER A 9 31.35 60.99 85.55
N TYR A 10 32.27 60.27 86.20
CA TYR A 10 32.87 59.04 85.72
C TYR A 10 31.84 57.90 85.67
N GLU A 11 31.08 57.66 86.74
CA GLU A 11 30.03 56.63 86.78
C GLU A 11 28.97 56.84 85.69
N ARG A 12 28.49 58.09 85.52
CA ARG A 12 27.55 58.44 84.44
C ARG A 12 28.11 58.11 83.05
N ARG A 13 29.38 58.43 82.81
CA ARG A 13 30.06 58.10 81.54
C ARG A 13 30.18 56.59 81.33
N VAL A 14 30.55 55.84 82.36
CA VAL A 14 30.66 54.37 82.28
C VAL A 14 29.30 53.74 81.98
N LYS A 15 28.24 54.17 82.68
CA LYS A 15 26.87 53.71 82.44
C LYS A 15 26.39 54.01 81.01
N ALA A 16 26.64 55.23 80.51
CA ALA A 16 26.30 55.60 79.13
C ALA A 16 27.04 54.74 78.10
N LEU A 17 28.32 54.40 78.35
CA LEU A 17 29.07 53.47 77.49
C LEU A 17 28.46 52.06 77.51
N TYR A 18 28.09 51.56 78.69
CA TYR A 18 27.47 50.24 78.82
C TYR A 18 26.09 50.19 78.15
N GLU A 19 25.25 51.21 78.32
CA GLU A 19 23.98 51.31 77.60
C GLU A 19 24.17 51.38 76.08
N LYS A 20 25.18 52.12 75.60
CA LYS A 20 25.51 52.17 74.17
C LYS A 20 25.92 50.78 73.67
N GLN A 21 26.73 50.05 74.43
CA GLN A 21 27.14 48.69 74.11
C GLN A 21 25.92 47.75 74.01
N ILE A 22 25.02 47.76 75.00
CA ILE A 22 23.78 46.97 74.98
C ILE A 22 22.93 47.29 73.74
N ARG A 23 22.78 48.58 73.39
CA ARG A 23 22.03 49.00 72.19
C ARG A 23 22.69 48.50 70.90
N MET A 24 24.01 48.55 70.82
CA MET A 24 24.77 48.02 69.67
C MET A 24 24.57 46.52 69.53
N GLU A 25 24.74 45.75 70.60
CA GLU A 25 24.52 44.30 70.62
C GLU A 25 23.08 43.93 70.20
N ALA A 26 22.08 44.68 70.66
CA ALA A 26 20.69 44.46 70.26
C ALA A 26 20.44 44.75 68.76
N LEU A 27 21.11 45.76 68.19
CA LEU A 27 21.06 46.05 66.76
C LEU A 27 21.77 44.98 65.94
N GLU A 28 22.94 44.53 66.39
CA GLU A 28 23.70 43.42 65.79
C GLU A 28 22.88 42.13 65.78
N ALA A 29 22.24 41.77 66.89
CA ALA A 29 21.39 40.58 66.95
C ALA A 29 20.19 40.66 65.98
N LYS A 30 19.58 41.84 65.83
CA LYS A 30 18.52 42.08 64.83
C LYS A 30 19.05 41.94 63.40
N PHE A 31 20.25 42.47 63.14
CA PHE A 31 20.90 42.38 61.84
C PHE A 31 21.23 40.92 61.49
N ILE A 32 21.84 40.17 62.42
CA ILE A 32 22.13 38.74 62.28
C ILE A 32 20.87 37.95 61.95
N LYS A 33 19.75 38.19 62.65
CA LYS A 33 18.46 37.53 62.36
C LYS A 33 17.95 37.83 60.94
N LYS A 34 18.08 39.08 60.47
CA LYS A 34 17.70 39.46 59.10
C LYS A 34 18.57 38.77 58.06
N VAL A 35 19.89 38.77 58.26
CA VAL A 35 20.85 38.10 57.38
C VAL A 35 20.59 36.59 57.33
N TYR A 36 20.35 35.96 58.48
CA TYR A 36 19.99 34.54 58.56
C TYR A 36 18.73 34.22 57.75
N LYS A 37 17.64 34.99 57.93
CA LYS A 37 16.40 34.81 57.17
C LYS A 37 16.60 35.01 55.67
N PHE A 38 17.35 36.03 55.28
CA PHE A 38 17.69 36.27 53.88
C PHE A 38 18.47 35.09 53.27
N ASN A 39 19.48 34.58 53.98
CA ASN A 39 20.29 33.45 53.52
C ASN A 39 19.46 32.16 53.40
N SER A 40 18.56 31.89 54.34
CA SER A 40 17.63 30.76 54.26
C SER A 40 16.76 30.85 53.02
N ASN A 41 16.10 32.00 52.80
CA ASN A 41 15.25 32.21 51.63
C ASN A 41 16.04 32.10 50.31
N LEU A 42 17.28 32.63 50.28
CA LEU A 42 18.15 32.54 49.11
C LEU A 42 18.51 31.09 48.79
N LEU A 43 18.77 30.27 49.81
CA LEU A 43 19.04 28.84 49.65
C LEU A 43 17.82 28.11 49.07
N ASP A 44 16.62 28.36 49.62
CA ASP A 44 15.37 27.76 49.14
C ASP A 44 15.10 28.09 47.67
N VAL A 45 15.30 29.35 47.27
CA VAL A 45 15.14 29.81 45.88
C VAL A 45 16.17 29.16 44.96
N LYS A 46 17.44 29.05 45.39
CA LYS A 46 18.47 28.36 44.60
C LYS A 46 18.13 26.88 44.40
N GLU A 47 17.66 26.20 45.43
CA GLU A 47 17.23 24.80 45.31
C GLU A 47 16.00 24.64 44.41
N ALA A 48 15.03 25.56 44.49
CA ALA A 48 13.89 25.58 43.59
C ALA A 48 14.31 25.80 42.13
N ALA A 49 15.22 26.74 41.87
CA ALA A 49 15.78 27.01 40.54
C ALA A 49 16.51 25.78 39.97
N CYS A 50 17.36 25.12 40.77
CA CYS A 50 18.03 23.88 40.39
C CYS A 50 17.03 22.77 40.04
N ARG A 51 15.96 22.60 40.82
CA ARG A 51 14.89 21.62 40.53
C ARG A 51 14.16 21.97 39.23
N HIS A 52 13.86 23.25 38.99
CA HIS A 52 13.23 23.70 37.76
C HIS A 52 14.11 23.45 36.54
N GLN A 53 15.39 23.80 36.61
CA GLN A 53 16.37 23.58 35.52
C GLN A 53 16.45 22.10 35.14
N ARG A 54 16.47 21.18 36.12
CA ARG A 54 16.43 19.73 35.84
C ARG A 54 15.14 19.30 35.13
N LYS A 55 13.98 19.86 35.52
CA LYS A 55 12.69 19.56 34.85
C LYS A 55 12.69 20.07 33.41
N VAL A 56 13.18 21.28 33.18
CA VAL A 56 13.32 21.87 31.83
C VAL A 56 14.24 21.01 30.97
N GLY A 57 15.38 20.57 31.49
CA GLY A 57 16.30 19.68 30.76
C GLY A 57 15.64 18.34 30.37
N LYS A 58 14.84 17.74 31.27
CA LYS A 58 14.07 16.52 30.95
C LYS A 58 13.04 16.77 29.85
N LEU A 59 12.30 17.88 29.92
CA LEU A 59 11.31 18.25 28.91
C LEU A 59 11.95 18.50 27.54
N GLN A 60 13.10 19.17 27.50
CA GLN A 60 13.86 19.37 26.27
C GLN A 60 14.28 18.04 25.63
N LYS A 61 14.74 17.08 26.43
CA LYS A 61 15.07 15.73 25.95
C LYS A 61 13.86 15.05 25.31
N VAL A 62 12.72 15.04 25.98
CA VAL A 62 11.47 14.46 25.45
C VAL A 62 11.03 15.18 24.17
N LEU A 63 11.16 16.50 24.11
CA LEU A 63 10.82 17.27 22.90
C LEU A 63 11.71 16.90 21.71
N MET A 64 13.01 16.66 21.92
CA MET A 64 13.91 16.19 20.86
C MET A 64 13.51 14.80 20.38
N GLU A 65 13.31 13.84 21.30
CA GLU A 65 12.88 12.48 20.96
C GLU A 65 11.58 12.46 20.17
N ARG A 66 10.61 13.32 20.53
CA ARG A 66 9.34 13.44 19.81
C ARG A 66 9.47 14.08 18.45
N ARG A 67 10.40 15.03 18.26
CA ARG A 67 10.69 15.61 16.94
C ARG A 67 11.29 14.55 16.02
N GLU A 68 12.28 13.81 16.49
CA GLU A 68 12.89 12.71 15.71
C GLU A 68 11.87 11.63 15.34
N GLU A 69 10.94 11.30 16.25
CA GLU A 69 9.86 10.36 15.96
C GLU A 69 8.86 10.91 14.92
N LEU A 70 8.51 12.19 15.01
CA LEU A 70 7.65 12.83 14.01
C LEU A 70 8.31 12.87 12.63
N ASP A 71 9.60 13.20 12.55
CA ASP A 71 10.34 13.23 11.29
C ASP A 71 10.36 11.85 10.64
N LYS A 72 10.59 10.78 11.42
CA LYS A 72 10.50 9.39 10.94
C LYS A 72 9.11 9.04 10.41
N ARG A 73 8.05 9.47 11.10
CA ARG A 73 6.66 9.23 10.67
C ARG A 73 6.34 9.98 9.38
N VAL A 74 6.82 11.21 9.23
CA VAL A 74 6.65 12.00 8.01
C VAL A 74 7.33 11.31 6.84
N SER A 75 8.60 10.92 6.98
CA SER A 75 9.33 10.19 5.91
C SER A 75 8.66 8.85 5.56
N PHE A 76 8.10 8.15 6.55
CA PHE A 76 7.37 6.91 6.31
C PHE A 76 6.07 7.14 5.51
N ILE A 77 5.31 8.19 5.85
CA ILE A 77 4.10 8.57 5.09
C ILE A 77 4.47 8.94 3.64
N GLU A 78 5.54 9.70 3.44
CA GLU A 78 6.02 10.05 2.09
C GLU A 78 6.45 8.82 1.27
N GLU A 79 7.02 7.79 1.92
CA GLU A 79 7.34 6.52 1.25
C GLU A 79 6.06 5.77 0.85
N LEU A 80 5.09 5.68 1.76
CA LEU A 80 3.81 5.02 1.49
C LEU A 80 3.03 5.72 0.36
N ASP A 81 3.05 7.05 0.31
CA ASP A 81 2.40 7.80 -0.76
C ASP A 81 3.08 7.52 -2.11
N ARG A 82 4.41 7.44 -2.14
CA ARG A 82 5.16 7.07 -3.37
C ARG A 82 4.85 5.64 -3.82
N GLU A 83 4.81 4.68 -2.90
CA GLU A 83 4.47 3.29 -3.20
C GLU A 83 3.01 3.15 -3.68
N LEU A 84 2.10 3.92 -3.08
CA LEU A 84 0.69 3.95 -3.48
C LEU A 84 0.52 4.48 -4.90
N GLU A 85 1.18 5.59 -5.25
CA GLU A 85 1.14 6.14 -6.60
C GLU A 85 1.78 5.19 -7.64
N ALA A 86 2.90 4.56 -7.30
CA ALA A 86 3.51 3.54 -8.15
C ALA A 86 2.58 2.33 -8.37
N THR A 87 1.81 1.95 -7.35
CA THR A 87 0.81 0.87 -7.45
C THR A 87 -0.37 1.27 -8.32
N LYS A 88 -0.90 2.48 -8.16
CA LYS A 88 -1.98 3.01 -9.03
C LYS A 88 -1.57 3.02 -10.50
N LEU A 89 -0.34 3.42 -10.81
CA LEU A 89 0.18 3.42 -12.18
C LEU A 89 0.30 2.00 -12.75
N ARG A 90 0.80 1.03 -11.97
CA ARG A 90 0.86 -0.39 -12.36
C ARG A 90 -0.53 -0.96 -12.61
N ASP A 91 -1.48 -0.68 -11.73
CA ASP A 91 -2.87 -1.15 -11.86
C ASP A 91 -3.55 -0.57 -13.10
N LEU A 92 -3.30 0.71 -13.40
CA LEU A 92 -3.82 1.36 -14.61
C LEU A 92 -3.25 0.68 -15.87
N ALA A 93 -1.94 0.50 -15.94
CA ALA A 93 -1.28 -0.17 -17.06
C ALA A 93 -1.77 -1.62 -17.24
N MET A 94 -2.00 -2.34 -16.14
CA MET A 94 -2.54 -3.69 -16.17
C MET A 94 -3.98 -3.71 -16.69
N LYS A 95 -4.84 -2.78 -16.25
CA LYS A 95 -6.22 -2.64 -16.74
C LYS A 95 -6.25 -2.37 -18.24
N ASP A 96 -5.38 -1.48 -18.73
CA ASP A 96 -5.30 -1.17 -20.16
C ASP A 96 -4.82 -2.37 -20.97
N ARG A 97 -3.81 -3.10 -20.47
CA ARG A 97 -3.33 -4.34 -21.12
C ARG A 97 -4.43 -5.39 -21.20
N ILE A 98 -5.19 -5.60 -20.12
CA ILE A 98 -6.33 -6.54 -20.11
C ILE A 98 -7.41 -6.08 -21.09
N LYS A 99 -7.70 -4.78 -21.16
CA LYS A 99 -8.68 -4.21 -22.10
C LYS A 99 -8.25 -4.45 -23.55
N GLN A 100 -6.98 -4.21 -23.88
CA GLN A 100 -6.42 -4.48 -25.21
C GLN A 100 -6.49 -5.97 -25.56
N GLN A 101 -6.09 -6.86 -24.64
CA GLN A 101 -6.18 -8.30 -24.84
C GLN A 101 -7.63 -8.75 -25.09
N LYS A 102 -8.60 -8.25 -24.31
CA LYS A 102 -10.02 -8.54 -24.51
C LYS A 102 -10.54 -8.02 -25.85
N MET A 103 -10.10 -6.83 -26.27
CA MET A 103 -10.46 -6.25 -27.56
C MET A 103 -9.94 -7.11 -28.72
N LEU A 104 -8.65 -7.49 -28.68
CA LEU A 104 -8.03 -8.35 -29.68
C LEU A 104 -8.69 -9.73 -29.73
N ALA A 105 -8.96 -10.36 -28.58
CA ALA A 105 -9.65 -11.63 -28.51
C ALA A 105 -11.07 -11.56 -29.12
N ARG A 106 -11.80 -10.46 -28.90
CA ARG A 106 -13.10 -10.23 -29.54
C ARG A 106 -12.97 -10.05 -31.05
N GLN A 107 -12.00 -9.26 -31.50
CA GLN A 107 -11.77 -9.00 -32.92
C GLN A 107 -11.47 -10.29 -33.68
N ARG A 108 -10.56 -11.13 -33.17
CA ARG A 108 -10.27 -12.44 -33.77
C ARG A 108 -11.43 -13.42 -33.72
N LYS A 109 -12.19 -13.43 -32.62
CA LYS A 109 -13.42 -14.24 -32.55
C LYS A 109 -14.41 -13.83 -33.63
N ASN A 110 -14.56 -12.53 -33.87
CA ASN A 110 -15.42 -12.02 -34.95
C ASN A 110 -14.89 -12.43 -36.32
N GLU A 111 -13.58 -12.35 -36.58
CA GLU A 111 -12.97 -12.79 -37.84
C GLU A 111 -13.21 -14.28 -38.12
N ILE A 112 -13.09 -15.15 -37.10
CA ILE A 112 -13.44 -16.58 -37.23
C ILE A 112 -14.92 -16.74 -37.57
N MET A 113 -15.82 -16.03 -36.87
CA MET A 113 -17.25 -16.10 -37.12
C MET A 113 -17.63 -15.63 -38.53
N GLU A 114 -17.00 -14.55 -39.01
CA GLU A 114 -17.18 -14.02 -40.36
C GLU A 114 -16.68 -14.99 -41.42
N SER A 115 -15.52 -15.64 -41.19
CA SER A 115 -14.99 -16.68 -42.06
C SER A 115 -15.93 -17.89 -42.13
N ILE A 116 -16.41 -18.40 -40.98
CA ILE A 116 -17.40 -19.49 -40.93
C ILE A 116 -18.67 -19.09 -41.67
N HIS A 117 -19.19 -17.89 -41.43
CA HIS A 117 -20.42 -17.43 -42.08
C HIS A 117 -20.26 -17.31 -43.60
N THR A 118 -19.13 -16.76 -44.06
CA THR A 118 -18.82 -16.64 -45.50
C THR A 118 -18.74 -18.01 -46.15
N LEU A 119 -17.99 -18.93 -45.53
CA LEU A 119 -17.84 -20.30 -46.02
C LEU A 119 -19.17 -21.06 -46.02
N SER A 120 -19.98 -20.87 -44.97
CA SER A 120 -21.32 -21.46 -44.87
C SER A 120 -22.25 -20.95 -45.96
N LYS A 121 -22.24 -19.64 -46.23
CA LYS A 121 -23.06 -19.03 -47.27
C LYS A 121 -22.67 -19.47 -48.68
N THR A 122 -21.37 -19.57 -48.96
CA THR A 122 -20.85 -19.98 -50.28
C THR A 122 -21.07 -21.46 -50.55
N THR A 123 -20.85 -22.32 -49.55
CA THR A 123 -20.80 -23.78 -49.73
C THR A 123 -22.05 -24.51 -49.22
N GLY A 124 -22.97 -23.83 -48.55
CA GLY A 124 -24.09 -24.48 -47.86
C GLY A 124 -23.63 -25.41 -46.73
N THR A 125 -22.45 -25.18 -46.17
CA THR A 125 -21.85 -26.02 -45.12
C THR A 125 -22.08 -25.43 -43.73
N TYR A 126 -22.54 -26.24 -42.80
CA TYR A 126 -22.48 -25.93 -41.37
C TYR A 126 -21.16 -26.43 -40.80
N ILE A 127 -20.46 -25.57 -40.05
CA ILE A 127 -19.18 -25.89 -39.41
C ILE A 127 -19.37 -25.85 -37.90
N ASN A 128 -18.94 -26.90 -37.22
CA ASN A 128 -18.90 -26.94 -35.76
C ASN A 128 -17.68 -26.15 -35.25
N GLN A 129 -17.92 -24.93 -34.78
CA GLN A 129 -16.88 -24.06 -34.23
C GLN A 129 -16.14 -24.70 -33.04
N ASP A 130 -16.83 -25.44 -32.18
CA ASP A 130 -16.24 -26.04 -30.97
C ASP A 130 -15.22 -27.14 -31.29
N ALA A 131 -15.26 -27.69 -32.51
CA ALA A 131 -14.29 -28.67 -32.97
C ALA A 131 -12.97 -28.03 -33.43
N LEU A 132 -12.99 -26.75 -33.81
CA LEU A 132 -11.81 -26.02 -34.28
C LEU A 132 -10.89 -25.63 -33.10
N PRO A 133 -9.58 -25.49 -33.31
CA PRO A 133 -8.82 -25.84 -34.52
C PRO A 133 -8.43 -27.32 -34.57
N ALA A 134 -8.79 -28.14 -33.58
CA ALA A 134 -8.34 -29.52 -33.49
C ALA A 134 -8.88 -30.38 -34.64
N ARG A 135 -10.12 -30.11 -35.05
CA ARG A 135 -10.86 -30.88 -36.06
C ARG A 135 -11.74 -29.96 -36.88
N VAL A 136 -11.86 -30.28 -38.16
CA VAL A 136 -12.78 -29.63 -39.10
C VAL A 136 -13.99 -30.55 -39.21
N LYS A 137 -15.01 -30.25 -38.41
CA LYS A 137 -16.23 -31.07 -38.30
C LYS A 137 -17.44 -30.26 -38.73
N GLY A 138 -18.33 -30.85 -39.52
CA GLY A 138 -19.50 -30.15 -40.02
C GLY A 138 -20.43 -31.02 -40.84
N VAL A 139 -21.41 -30.37 -41.48
CA VAL A 139 -22.39 -30.99 -42.38
C VAL A 139 -22.57 -30.11 -43.60
N THR A 140 -22.39 -30.67 -44.79
CA THR A 140 -22.66 -29.96 -46.04
C THR A 140 -23.95 -30.44 -46.68
N VAL A 141 -24.67 -29.53 -47.34
CA VAL A 141 -25.89 -29.83 -48.07
C VAL A 141 -25.58 -29.98 -49.56
N LEU A 142 -25.67 -31.20 -50.08
CA LEU A 142 -25.65 -31.45 -51.52
C LEU A 142 -27.08 -31.29 -52.06
N ARG A 143 -27.28 -30.30 -52.93
CA ARG A 143 -28.58 -30.05 -53.56
C ARG A 143 -28.74 -30.96 -54.77
N GLY A 144 -29.71 -31.87 -54.73
CA GLY A 144 -30.10 -32.70 -55.86
C GLY A 144 -31.49 -32.34 -56.39
N ASP A 145 -31.79 -32.71 -57.64
CA ASP A 145 -33.04 -32.36 -58.34
C ASP A 145 -34.32 -32.79 -57.61
N LYS A 146 -34.26 -33.82 -56.77
CA LYS A 146 -35.42 -34.39 -56.06
C LYS A 146 -35.34 -34.28 -54.54
N ARG A 147 -34.14 -34.30 -53.97
CA ARG A 147 -33.90 -34.25 -52.51
C ARG A 147 -32.52 -33.64 -52.22
N ASN A 148 -32.44 -32.89 -51.13
CA ASN A 148 -31.17 -32.48 -50.56
C ASN A 148 -30.57 -33.63 -49.76
N GLN A 149 -29.28 -33.90 -49.93
CA GLN A 149 -28.54 -34.86 -49.14
C GLN A 149 -27.64 -34.13 -48.14
N LEU A 150 -27.68 -34.54 -46.88
CA LEU A 150 -26.79 -34.03 -45.83
C LEU A 150 -25.57 -34.94 -45.73
N ILE A 151 -24.38 -34.39 -45.91
CA ILE A 151 -23.12 -35.11 -45.86
C ILE A 151 -22.34 -34.64 -44.63
N PRO A 152 -22.29 -35.42 -43.55
CA PRO A 152 -21.44 -35.12 -42.41
C PRO A 152 -19.97 -35.38 -42.74
N PHE A 153 -19.07 -34.52 -42.24
CA PHE A 153 -17.63 -34.72 -42.33
C PHE A 153 -16.96 -34.44 -40.98
N ASP A 154 -15.85 -35.13 -40.73
CA ASP A 154 -15.09 -35.00 -39.49
C ASP A 154 -13.60 -35.28 -39.74
N LEU A 155 -12.89 -34.23 -40.15
CA LEU A 155 -11.49 -34.30 -40.57
C LEU A 155 -10.56 -33.76 -39.47
N LYS A 156 -9.33 -34.27 -39.40
CA LYS A 156 -8.28 -33.63 -38.57
C LYS A 156 -7.86 -32.33 -39.28
N SER A 157 -7.49 -31.30 -38.54
CA SER A 157 -7.02 -30.04 -39.15
C SER A 157 -5.73 -30.18 -39.96
N THR A 158 -4.94 -31.22 -39.68
CA THR A 158 -3.71 -31.56 -40.41
C THR A 158 -3.96 -32.45 -41.64
N ASP A 159 -5.19 -32.92 -41.86
CA ASP A 159 -5.54 -33.85 -42.94
C ASP A 159 -5.83 -33.07 -44.23
N VAL A 160 -4.74 -32.69 -44.90
CA VAL A 160 -4.79 -31.89 -46.15
C VAL A 160 -5.48 -32.69 -47.26
N GLU A 161 -5.21 -33.99 -47.37
CA GLU A 161 -5.80 -34.87 -48.39
C GLU A 161 -7.30 -35.07 -48.18
N GLY A 162 -7.73 -35.26 -46.92
CA GLY A 162 -9.14 -35.35 -46.58
C GLY A 162 -9.89 -34.04 -46.85
N LEU A 163 -9.26 -32.89 -46.60
CA LEU A 163 -9.83 -31.58 -46.89
C LEU A 163 -9.91 -31.31 -48.40
N ASP A 164 -8.89 -31.70 -49.17
CA ASP A 164 -8.89 -31.62 -50.64
C ASP A 164 -10.00 -32.49 -51.24
N SER A 165 -10.15 -33.72 -50.76
CA SER A 165 -11.23 -34.62 -51.17
C SER A 165 -12.62 -34.05 -50.86
N LEU A 166 -12.79 -33.39 -49.71
CA LEU A 166 -14.01 -32.68 -49.37
C LEU A 166 -14.23 -31.50 -50.33
N CYS A 167 -13.21 -30.69 -50.61
CA CYS A 167 -13.30 -29.56 -51.53
C CYS A 167 -13.66 -30.02 -52.96
N GLN A 168 -13.06 -31.11 -53.45
CA GLN A 168 -13.41 -31.74 -54.73
C GLN A 168 -14.87 -32.18 -54.76
N HIS A 169 -15.37 -32.79 -53.68
CA HIS A 169 -16.78 -33.15 -53.57
C HIS A 169 -17.71 -31.92 -53.59
N LEU A 170 -17.20 -30.77 -53.15
CA LEU A 170 -17.89 -29.49 -53.12
C LEU A 170 -17.59 -28.58 -54.33
N GLU A 171 -16.72 -28.97 -55.27
CA GLU A 171 -16.26 -28.14 -56.41
C GLU A 171 -17.42 -27.58 -57.24
N SER A 172 -18.57 -28.24 -57.22
CA SER A 172 -19.83 -27.72 -57.75
C SER A 172 -20.25 -26.34 -57.19
N LEU A 173 -19.60 -25.84 -56.14
CA LEU A 173 -19.96 -24.64 -55.37
C LEU A 173 -18.86 -23.55 -55.31
N ASN A 174 -17.84 -23.57 -56.19
CA ASN A 174 -16.74 -22.57 -56.22
C ASN A 174 -16.03 -22.41 -54.86
N VAL A 175 -15.63 -23.53 -54.25
CA VAL A 175 -14.93 -23.53 -52.96
C VAL A 175 -13.43 -23.39 -53.19
N ASP A 176 -12.82 -22.37 -52.58
CA ASP A 176 -11.36 -22.24 -52.55
C ASP A 176 -10.82 -22.91 -51.28
N MET A 177 -9.93 -23.90 -51.44
CA MET A 177 -9.23 -24.58 -50.34
C MET A 177 -8.51 -23.57 -49.43
N ALA A 178 -8.08 -22.42 -49.97
CA ALA A 178 -7.45 -21.36 -49.21
C ALA A 178 -8.35 -20.78 -48.11
N GLN A 179 -9.68 -20.70 -48.33
CA GLN A 179 -10.62 -20.20 -47.31
C GLN A 179 -10.74 -21.16 -46.11
N TRP A 180 -10.73 -22.47 -46.37
CA TRP A 180 -10.72 -23.48 -45.32
C TRP A 180 -9.42 -23.45 -44.53
N GLN A 181 -8.28 -23.38 -45.22
CA GLN A 181 -6.96 -23.27 -44.58
C GLN A 181 -6.88 -21.99 -43.73
N GLN A 182 -7.36 -20.86 -44.25
CA GLN A 182 -7.41 -19.59 -43.53
C GLN A 182 -8.27 -19.71 -42.25
N LEU A 183 -9.43 -20.36 -42.30
CA LEU A 183 -10.26 -20.60 -41.12
C LEU A 183 -9.53 -21.42 -40.06
N ILE A 184 -8.83 -22.49 -40.46
CA ILE A 184 -8.05 -23.34 -39.55
C ILE A 184 -6.91 -22.52 -38.93
N SER A 185 -6.16 -21.76 -39.73
CA SER A 185 -5.09 -20.88 -39.26
C SER A 185 -5.59 -19.85 -38.24
N LEU A 186 -6.68 -19.14 -38.55
CA LEU A 186 -7.29 -18.18 -37.62
C LEU A 186 -7.72 -18.83 -36.30
N ALA A 187 -8.33 -20.03 -36.37
CA ALA A 187 -8.72 -20.78 -35.19
C ALA A 187 -7.51 -21.27 -34.36
N MET A 188 -6.40 -21.62 -35.02
CA MET A 188 -5.15 -21.98 -34.36
C MET A 188 -4.54 -20.81 -33.60
N ASP A 189 -4.51 -19.62 -34.21
CA ASP A 189 -3.96 -18.41 -33.59
C ASP A 189 -4.72 -18.03 -32.30
N VAL A 190 -6.05 -18.16 -32.32
CA VAL A 190 -6.89 -17.94 -31.12
C VAL A 190 -6.65 -19.00 -30.06
N ALA A 191 -6.49 -20.28 -30.44
CA ALA A 191 -6.25 -21.36 -29.48
C ALA A 191 -4.88 -21.22 -28.80
N MET A 192 -3.83 -20.82 -29.52
CA MET A 192 -2.48 -20.65 -28.97
C MET A 192 -2.40 -19.52 -27.93
N GLU A 193 -3.13 -18.42 -28.14
CA GLU A 193 -3.14 -17.32 -27.17
C GLU A 193 -3.88 -17.66 -25.87
N SER A 194 -4.91 -18.51 -25.94
CA SER A 194 -5.61 -18.95 -24.72
C SER A 194 -4.71 -19.75 -23.76
N ARG A 195 -3.63 -20.35 -24.28
CA ARG A 195 -2.62 -21.08 -23.49
C ARG A 195 -1.49 -20.21 -22.95
N ALA A 196 -1.41 -18.94 -23.33
CA ALA A 196 -0.39 -18.05 -22.79
C ALA A 196 -0.57 -17.97 -21.25
N PRO A 197 0.49 -18.20 -20.45
CA PRO A 197 0.36 -18.12 -19.00
C PRO A 197 -0.05 -16.71 -18.60
N THR A 198 -1.29 -16.53 -18.15
CA THR A 198 -1.74 -15.31 -17.47
C THR A 198 -1.25 -15.21 -16.03
N THR A 199 -0.37 -16.11 -15.59
CA THR A 199 0.37 -15.91 -14.34
C THR A 199 1.52 -14.95 -14.61
N PRO A 200 1.53 -13.75 -14.02
CA PRO A 200 2.75 -12.94 -13.99
C PRO A 200 3.87 -13.80 -13.36
N PRO A 201 5.13 -13.59 -13.76
CA PRO A 201 6.26 -14.24 -13.11
C PRO A 201 6.10 -14.03 -11.62
N LYS A 202 6.14 -15.12 -10.83
CA LYS A 202 6.33 -15.03 -9.39
C LYS A 202 7.67 -14.32 -9.20
N GLU A 203 7.64 -13.01 -9.08
CA GLU A 203 8.72 -12.27 -8.44
C GLU A 203 8.81 -12.84 -7.03
N ALA A 204 9.86 -13.63 -6.85
CA ALA A 204 10.24 -14.24 -5.61
C ALA A 204 10.71 -13.13 -4.67
N THR A 205 9.82 -12.56 -3.87
CA THR A 205 10.23 -11.71 -2.76
C THR A 205 9.13 -11.66 -1.69
N ASN A 206 9.39 -12.35 -0.58
CA ASN A 206 8.85 -12.08 0.75
C ASN A 206 7.35 -11.75 0.85
N CYS A 207 6.50 -12.77 0.73
CA CYS A 207 5.29 -12.79 1.54
C CYS A 207 5.72 -12.95 3.01
N ASN A 208 6.00 -11.82 3.66
CA ASN A 208 6.14 -11.75 5.11
C ASN A 208 4.89 -12.37 5.73
N SER A 209 5.10 -13.24 6.72
CA SER A 209 4.09 -14.01 7.44
C SER A 209 2.77 -13.26 7.55
N ILE A 210 1.70 -13.88 7.05
CA ILE A 210 0.33 -13.53 7.41
C ILE A 210 0.30 -13.56 8.95
N ILE A 211 0.18 -12.39 9.55
CA ILE A 211 -0.02 -12.28 11.00
C ILE A 211 -1.44 -12.81 11.25
N GLU A 212 -1.55 -14.04 11.74
CA GLU A 212 -2.77 -14.55 12.35
C GLU A 212 -3.04 -13.72 13.60
N ILE A 213 -4.01 -12.81 13.51
CA ILE A 213 -4.58 -12.14 14.67
C ILE A 213 -5.71 -13.05 15.15
N ASP A 214 -5.45 -13.83 16.20
CA ASP A 214 -6.50 -14.54 16.92
C ASP A 214 -7.37 -13.53 17.67
N LEU A 215 -8.62 -13.38 17.22
CA LEU A 215 -9.63 -12.52 17.85
C LEU A 215 -10.44 -13.24 18.94
N THR A 216 -10.12 -14.51 19.26
CA THR A 216 -10.87 -15.29 20.26
C THR A 216 -10.26 -15.31 21.65
N SER A 217 -9.11 -14.67 21.84
CA SER A 217 -8.52 -14.48 23.17
C SER A 217 -9.26 -13.39 23.96
N PRO A 218 -9.84 -13.68 25.14
CA PRO A 218 -10.57 -12.69 25.93
C PRO A 218 -9.62 -11.57 26.37
N THR A 219 -10.04 -10.32 26.14
CA THR A 219 -9.32 -9.13 26.60
C THR A 219 -9.30 -9.14 28.12
N CYS A 220 -8.15 -9.49 28.72
CA CYS A 220 -7.98 -9.42 30.17
C CYS A 220 -8.11 -7.97 30.63
N HIS A 221 -9.26 -7.64 31.21
CA HIS A 221 -9.43 -6.43 32.02
C HIS A 221 -8.89 -6.72 33.43
N ILE A 222 -7.66 -6.28 33.71
CA ILE A 222 -7.14 -6.01 35.06
C ILE A 222 -6.40 -4.68 35.01
#